data_AF-A0A380HAS9-F1
#
_entry.id   AF-A0A380HAS9-F1
#
_cell.length_a   1.000
_cell.length_b   1.000
_cell.length_c   1.000
_cell.angle_alpha   90.00
_cell.angle_beta   90.00
_cell.angle_gamma   90.00
#
_symmetry.space_group_name_H-M   'P 1'
#
loop_
_entity.id
_entity.type
_entity.pdbx_description
1 polymer ?
#
loop_
_entity_poly.entity_id
_entity_poly.type
_entity_poly.pdbx_seq_one_letter_code
_entity_poly.pdbx_strand_id
1 'polypeptide(L)'
;MINAHFYHCIQCGNKDSQYFIKYYSEFVKQNIVYCRRCIHLERMDSITDYRIIKSAQQPSSAHYELPFQLSEQQQYASKAVVKAIKRAENLLLYAVTGAGKTEMMFEGIQIACQKGHNVAILSPRVDVVIEISQRIKDAFMNEQIDTLHQSSSQKYKGHFVIATVHQLFCFKD
;
A
#
# COMPACT_ATOMS: atom_id res chain seq x y z
N MET A 1 24.61 25.28 -21.56
CA MET A 1 25.57 24.19 -21.74
C MET A 1 24.86 22.89 -21.40
N ILE A 2 24.88 21.96 -22.34
CA ILE A 2 24.04 20.76 -22.42
C ILE A 2 24.67 19.68 -21.54
N ASN A 3 23.98 19.21 -20.50
CA ASN A 3 24.38 18.01 -19.76
C ASN A 3 23.41 16.87 -20.06
N ALA A 4 24.01 15.75 -20.44
CA ALA A 4 23.39 14.57 -21.03
C ALA A 4 22.27 13.96 -20.18
N HIS A 5 21.31 13.33 -20.88
CA HIS A 5 20.09 12.68 -20.41
C HIS A 5 20.17 11.96 -19.05
N PHE A 6 19.80 12.65 -17.97
CA PHE A 6 19.52 12.02 -16.68
C PHE A 6 18.05 11.60 -16.64
N TYR A 7 17.78 10.30 -16.79
CA TYR A 7 16.44 9.75 -16.57
C TYR A 7 16.19 9.55 -15.08
N HIS A 8 14.97 9.83 -14.64
CA HIS A 8 14.48 9.53 -13.29
C HIS A 8 13.22 8.68 -13.39
N CYS A 9 13.22 7.51 -12.76
CA CYS A 9 12.06 6.63 -12.73
C CYS A 9 11.15 7.06 -11.59
N ILE A 10 9.95 7.52 -11.92
CA ILE A 10 8.94 7.91 -10.92
C ILE A 10 8.49 6.75 -10.01
N GLN A 11 8.60 5.50 -10.49
CA GLN A 11 8.06 4.33 -9.83
C GLN A 11 9.00 3.83 -8.73
N CYS A 12 10.27 3.57 -9.05
CA CYS A 12 11.26 3.10 -8.08
C CYS A 12 12.28 4.17 -7.63
N GLY A 13 12.19 5.40 -8.15
CA GLY A 13 13.12 6.49 -7.86
C GLY A 13 14.49 6.38 -8.54
N ASN A 14 14.73 5.35 -9.37
CA ASN A 14 16.04 5.12 -10.01
C ASN A 14 16.52 6.33 -10.80
N LYS A 15 17.77 6.73 -10.58
CA LYS A 15 18.49 7.78 -11.36
C LYS A 15 19.71 7.24 -12.08
N ASP A 16 20.03 5.97 -11.88
CA ASP A 16 21.21 5.34 -12.46
C ASP A 16 20.95 5.00 -13.93
N SER A 17 21.72 5.64 -14.81
CA SER A 17 21.61 5.54 -16.25
C SER A 17 21.79 4.12 -16.77
N GLN A 18 22.53 3.25 -16.08
CA GLN A 18 22.76 1.87 -16.53
C GLN A 18 21.49 1.01 -16.54
N TYR A 19 20.47 1.42 -15.78
CA TYR A 19 19.18 0.72 -15.71
C TYR A 19 18.13 1.30 -16.66
N PHE A 20 18.46 2.31 -17.48
CA PHE A 20 17.56 2.84 -18.49
C PHE A 20 17.92 2.27 -19.86
N ILE A 21 17.03 1.44 -20.39
CA ILE A 21 17.22 0.80 -21.70
C ILE A 21 16.40 1.56 -22.73
N LYS A 22 17.04 1.95 -23.83
CA LYS A 22 16.42 2.60 -24.99
C LYS A 22 16.32 1.63 -26.14
N TYR A 23 15.16 1.56 -26.79
CA TYR A 23 14.96 0.80 -28.02
C TYR A 23 13.97 1.51 -28.95
N TYR A 24 14.08 1.27 -30.25
CA TYR A 24 13.11 1.77 -31.21
C TYR A 24 11.94 0.79 -31.32
N SER A 25 10.71 1.28 -31.17
CA SER A 25 9.51 0.48 -31.34
C SER A 25 8.89 0.77 -32.71
N GLU A 26 8.83 -0.25 -33.55
CA GLU A 26 8.15 -0.17 -34.86
C GLU A 26 6.65 0.07 -34.74
N PHE A 27 6.03 -0.40 -33.64
CA PHE A 27 4.59 -0.28 -33.42
C PHE A 27 4.15 1.17 -33.17
N VAL A 28 4.87 1.91 -32.31
CA VAL A 28 4.62 3.34 -32.05
C VAL A 28 5.53 4.29 -32.85
N LYS A 29 6.41 3.75 -33.70
CA LYS A 29 7.35 4.50 -34.56
C LYS A 29 8.20 5.55 -33.82
N GLN A 30 8.69 5.21 -32.63
CA GLN A 30 9.51 6.09 -31.82
C GLN A 30 10.47 5.34 -30.89
N ASN A 31 11.47 6.04 -30.38
CA ASN A 31 12.36 5.50 -29.34
C ASN A 31 11.65 5.51 -27.98
N ILE A 32 11.61 4.36 -27.33
CA ILE A 32 11.08 4.19 -25.98
C ILE A 32 12.24 3.98 -25.03
N VAL A 33 12.19 4.63 -23.87
CA VAL A 33 13.08 4.36 -22.74
C VAL A 33 12.29 3.76 -21.61
N TYR A 34 12.79 2.69 -21.01
CA TYR A 34 12.16 2.08 -19.85
C TYR A 34 13.16 1.79 -18.72
N CYS A 35 12.65 1.74 -17.50
CA CYS A 35 13.46 1.45 -16.32
C CYS A 35 13.52 -0.06 -16.08
N ARG A 36 14.70 -0.67 -16.23
CA ARG A 36 14.94 -2.11 -16.01
C ARG A 36 14.68 -2.55 -14.56
N ARG A 37 14.80 -1.65 -13.58
CA ARG A 37 14.47 -1.95 -12.16
C ARG A 37 12.98 -2.16 -11.93
N CYS A 38 12.12 -1.60 -12.78
CA CYS A 38 10.66 -1.72 -12.64
C CYS A 38 10.06 -2.85 -13.48
N ILE A 39 10.85 -3.68 -14.16
CA ILE A 39 10.29 -4.80 -14.95
C ILE A 39 9.37 -5.69 -14.11
N HIS A 40 9.70 -5.88 -12.83
CA HIS A 40 8.90 -6.68 -11.90
C HIS A 40 7.78 -5.89 -11.19
N LEU A 41 7.70 -4.57 -11.36
CA LEU A 41 6.77 -3.64 -10.69
C LEU A 41 5.86 -2.93 -11.70
N GLU A 42 5.54 -3.62 -12.80
CA GLU A 42 4.94 -3.08 -14.03
C GLU A 42 5.89 -2.09 -14.71
N ARG A 43 6.36 -2.45 -15.91
CA ARG A 43 7.42 -1.74 -16.63
C ARG A 43 7.08 -0.25 -16.77
N MET A 44 7.87 0.60 -16.14
CA MET A 44 7.80 2.05 -16.33
C MET A 44 8.55 2.46 -17.60
N ASP A 45 7.85 3.07 -18.57
CA ASP A 45 8.46 3.56 -19.80
C ASP A 45 8.05 4.99 -20.18
N SER A 46 8.69 5.52 -21.22
CA SER A 46 8.53 6.90 -21.66
C SER A 46 7.26 7.18 -22.45
N ILE A 47 6.42 6.17 -22.69
CA ILE A 47 5.20 6.31 -23.50
C ILE A 47 3.93 6.00 -22.70
N THR A 48 4.06 5.33 -21.55
CA THR A 48 2.96 5.16 -20.59
C THR A 48 2.64 6.50 -19.91
N ASP A 49 1.41 7.01 -20.11
CA ASP A 49 0.88 8.14 -19.35
C ASP A 49 0.58 7.68 -17.92
N TYR A 50 1.22 8.30 -16.94
CA TYR A 50 1.00 8.04 -15.53
C TYR A 50 0.37 9.26 -14.88
N ARG A 51 -0.66 9.03 -14.07
CA ARG A 51 -1.35 10.10 -13.34
C ARG A 51 -1.19 9.84 -11.86
N ILE A 52 -0.44 10.72 -11.20
CA ILE A 52 -0.34 10.73 -9.74
C ILE A 52 -1.54 11.53 -9.24
N ILE A 53 -2.48 10.84 -8.60
CA ILE A 53 -3.63 11.46 -7.97
C ILE A 53 -3.25 11.77 -6.53
N LYS A 54 -3.28 13.04 -6.15
CA LYS A 54 -3.05 13.43 -4.76
C LYS A 54 -4.14 12.81 -3.89
N SER A 55 -3.74 12.05 -2.87
CA SER A 55 -4.68 11.52 -1.90
C SER A 55 -5.31 12.66 -1.10
N ALA A 56 -6.64 12.61 -0.95
CA ALA A 56 -7.39 13.51 -0.08
C ALA A 56 -7.60 12.86 1.29
N GLN A 57 -7.62 13.63 2.36
CA GLN A 57 -8.08 13.11 3.64
C GLN A 57 -9.59 12.87 3.55
N GLN A 58 -9.99 11.61 3.64
CA GLN A 58 -11.39 11.20 3.53
C GLN A 58 -11.77 10.44 4.81
N PRO A 59 -12.28 11.14 5.84
CA PRO A 59 -12.76 10.50 7.06
C PRO A 59 -13.90 9.53 6.76
N SER A 60 -13.87 8.37 7.43
CA SER A 60 -14.98 7.42 7.47
C SER A 60 -15.22 6.98 8.92
N SER A 61 -16.39 6.40 9.19
CA SER A 61 -16.66 5.89 10.55
C SER A 61 -15.77 4.69 10.88
N ALA A 62 -15.41 3.89 9.85
CA ALA A 62 -14.65 2.66 9.95
C ALA A 62 -15.11 1.78 11.11
N HIS A 63 -16.43 1.69 11.28
CA HIS A 63 -17.01 0.80 12.27
C HIS A 63 -16.63 -0.63 11.91
N TYR A 64 -16.09 -1.35 12.89
CA TYR A 64 -15.76 -2.75 12.74
C TYR A 64 -16.58 -3.61 13.69
N GLU A 65 -16.87 -4.83 13.26
CA GLU A 65 -17.52 -5.84 14.09
C GLU A 65 -16.58 -7.02 14.32
N LEU A 66 -16.56 -7.51 15.57
CA LEU A 66 -15.87 -8.73 15.94
C LEU A 66 -16.89 -9.71 16.54
N PRO A 67 -16.91 -10.98 16.12
CA PRO A 67 -17.81 -11.97 16.68
C PRO A 67 -17.39 -12.44 18.08
N PHE A 68 -16.29 -11.92 18.62
CA PHE A 68 -15.74 -12.24 19.93
C PHE A 68 -15.12 -11.01 20.60
N GLN A 69 -14.91 -11.09 21.92
CA GLN A 69 -14.17 -10.08 22.66
C GLN A 69 -12.67 -10.38 22.65
N LEU A 70 -11.86 -9.33 22.54
CA LEU A 70 -10.41 -9.46 22.67
C LEU A 70 -10.04 -9.95 24.08
N SER A 71 -9.04 -10.82 24.18
CA SER A 71 -8.44 -11.17 25.47
C SER A 71 -7.79 -9.96 26.13
N GLU A 72 -7.51 -10.02 27.43
CA GLU A 72 -6.85 -8.91 28.14
C GLU A 72 -5.51 -8.50 27.49
N GLN A 73 -4.73 -9.49 27.04
CA GLN A 73 -3.46 -9.25 26.36
C GLN A 73 -3.64 -8.62 24.97
N GLN A 74 -4.65 -9.07 24.21
CA GLN A 74 -5.00 -8.47 22.92
C GLN A 74 -5.51 -7.03 23.10
N GLN A 75 -6.34 -6.77 24.12
CA GLN A 75 -6.83 -5.44 24.43
C GLN A 75 -5.70 -4.50 24.87
N TYR A 76 -4.73 -5.01 25.64
CA TYR A 76 -3.52 -4.28 25.99
C TYR A 76 -2.72 -3.86 24.75
N ALA A 77 -2.51 -4.79 23.81
CA ALA A 77 -1.85 -4.50 22.53
C ALA A 77 -2.65 -3.51 21.68
N SER A 78 -3.98 -3.67 21.57
CA SER A 78 -4.87 -2.74 20.85
C SER A 78 -4.74 -1.31 21.36
N LYS A 79 -4.78 -1.14 22.70
CA LYS A 79 -4.58 0.17 23.33
C LYS A 79 -3.21 0.78 23.00
N ALA A 80 -2.16 -0.03 22.92
CA ALA A 80 -0.83 0.42 22.52
C ALA A 80 -0.81 0.90 21.05
N VAL A 81 -1.46 0.18 20.14
CA VAL A 81 -1.63 0.58 18.73
C VAL A 81 -2.36 1.92 18.62
N VAL A 82 -3.51 2.05 19.29
CA VAL A 82 -4.30 3.28 19.30
C VAL A 82 -3.46 4.47 19.82
N LYS A 83 -2.67 4.25 20.88
CA LYS A 83 -1.78 5.28 21.43
C LYS A 83 -0.70 5.71 20.43
N ALA A 84 -0.07 4.76 19.76
CA ALA A 84 0.96 5.03 18.75
C ALA A 84 0.39 5.83 17.57
N ILE A 85 -0.77 5.44 17.05
CA ILE A 85 -1.47 6.17 15.97
C ILE A 85 -1.83 7.59 16.42
N LYS A 86 -2.35 7.77 17.64
CA LYS A 86 -2.69 9.10 18.16
C LYS A 86 -1.49 10.02 18.31
N ARG A 87 -0.30 9.46 18.53
CA ARG A 87 0.97 10.19 18.70
C ARG A 87 1.81 10.28 17.43
N ALA A 88 1.38 9.63 16.33
CA ALA A 88 2.18 9.45 15.12
C ALA A 88 3.56 8.81 15.42
N GLU A 89 3.58 7.79 16.28
CA GLU A 89 4.78 7.05 16.69
C GLU A 89 4.84 5.67 16.04
N ASN A 90 6.05 5.17 15.80
CA ASN A 90 6.27 3.80 15.37
C ASN A 90 6.10 2.83 16.56
N LEU A 91 5.47 1.68 16.31
CA LEU A 91 5.26 0.64 17.33
C LEU A 91 5.65 -0.73 16.78
N LEU A 92 6.42 -1.48 17.56
CA LEU A 92 6.67 -2.91 17.32
C LEU A 92 5.76 -3.74 18.22
N LEU A 93 4.79 -4.44 17.64
CA LEU A 93 3.99 -5.43 18.35
C LEU A 93 4.72 -6.78 18.37
N TYR A 94 5.31 -7.13 19.52
CA TYR A 94 5.98 -8.42 19.70
C TYR A 94 4.98 -9.48 20.16
N ALA A 95 4.59 -10.40 19.26
CA ALA A 95 3.60 -11.44 19.56
C ALA A 95 3.82 -12.71 18.73
N VAL A 96 3.54 -13.87 19.33
CA VAL A 96 3.67 -15.19 18.70
C VAL A 96 2.67 -15.40 17.57
N THR A 97 2.91 -16.40 16.72
CA THR A 97 1.94 -16.85 15.70
C THR A 97 0.65 -17.33 16.37
N GLY A 98 -0.51 -17.00 15.79
CA GLY A 98 -1.81 -17.36 16.37
C GLY A 98 -2.29 -16.46 17.51
N ALA A 99 -1.52 -15.46 17.94
CA ALA A 99 -1.94 -14.56 19.04
C ALA A 99 -3.11 -13.61 18.69
N GLY A 100 -3.59 -13.57 17.44
CA GLY A 100 -4.62 -12.63 16.98
C GLY A 100 -4.10 -11.22 16.71
N LYS A 101 -2.89 -11.11 16.13
CA LYS A 101 -2.25 -9.83 15.79
C LYS A 101 -3.12 -8.95 14.89
N THR A 102 -3.89 -9.57 14.01
CA THR A 102 -4.75 -8.87 13.06
C THR A 102 -5.83 -8.09 13.78
N GLU A 103 -6.52 -8.74 14.70
CA GLU A 103 -7.65 -8.18 15.43
C GLU A 103 -7.20 -7.13 16.46
N MET A 104 -5.97 -7.26 16.99
CA MET A 104 -5.34 -6.21 17.82
C MET A 104 -5.19 -4.87 17.08
N MET A 105 -5.20 -4.84 15.74
CA MET A 105 -5.04 -3.60 14.97
C MET A 105 -6.36 -2.88 14.68
N PHE A 106 -7.52 -3.53 14.84
CA PHE A 106 -8.79 -3.03 14.30
C PHE A 106 -9.21 -1.69 14.92
N GLU A 107 -9.11 -1.55 16.23
CA GLU A 107 -9.40 -0.28 16.91
C GLU A 107 -8.47 0.85 16.43
N GLY A 108 -7.21 0.52 16.16
CA GLY A 108 -6.24 1.45 15.58
C GLY A 108 -6.62 1.90 14.18
N ILE A 109 -7.00 0.95 13.32
CA ILE A 109 -7.47 1.21 11.94
C ILE A 109 -8.70 2.12 11.98
N GLN A 110 -9.69 1.81 12.82
CA GLN A 110 -10.88 2.63 12.98
C GLN A 110 -10.53 4.08 13.32
N ILE A 111 -9.66 4.30 14.32
CA ILE A 111 -9.23 5.64 14.72
C ILE A 111 -8.46 6.36 13.60
N ALA A 112 -7.63 5.65 12.83
CA ALA A 112 -6.90 6.24 11.71
C ALA A 112 -7.86 6.71 10.61
N CYS A 113 -8.82 5.87 10.22
CA CYS A 113 -9.84 6.21 9.23
C CYS A 113 -10.74 7.36 9.69
N GLN A 114 -11.14 7.40 10.97
CA GLN A 114 -11.93 8.50 11.54
C GLN A 114 -11.20 9.85 11.49
N LYS A 115 -9.87 9.84 11.53
CA LYS A 115 -9.03 11.03 11.35
C LYS A 115 -8.76 11.37 9.88
N GLY A 116 -9.31 10.60 8.93
CA GLY A 116 -9.05 10.75 7.50
C GLY A 116 -7.62 10.38 7.08
N HIS A 117 -6.91 9.57 7.89
CA HIS A 117 -5.60 9.05 7.52
C HIS A 117 -5.74 7.93 6.48
N ASN A 118 -4.76 7.84 5.57
CA ASN A 118 -4.65 6.67 4.71
C ASN A 118 -4.09 5.50 5.52
N VAL A 119 -4.66 4.32 5.34
CA VAL A 119 -4.25 3.08 6.02
C VAL A 119 -3.73 2.09 4.99
N ALA A 120 -2.55 1.53 5.23
CA ALA A 120 -1.98 0.45 4.43
C ALA A 120 -1.60 -0.74 5.31
N ILE A 121 -2.04 -1.94 4.94
CA ILE A 121 -1.60 -3.20 5.53
C ILE A 121 -0.79 -3.96 4.49
N LEU A 122 0.43 -4.36 4.86
CA LEU A 122 1.40 -4.87 3.90
C LEU A 122 1.93 -6.24 4.29
N SER A 123 2.13 -7.09 3.29
CA SER A 123 2.81 -8.37 3.44
C SER A 123 3.65 -8.69 2.19
N PRO A 124 4.85 -9.30 2.32
CA PRO A 124 5.60 -9.77 1.14
C PRO A 124 4.92 -10.96 0.46
N ARG A 125 3.96 -11.62 1.14
CA ARG A 125 3.33 -12.86 0.74
C ARG A 125 1.91 -12.62 0.24
N VAL A 126 1.61 -13.05 -0.99
CA VAL A 126 0.30 -12.86 -1.64
C VAL A 126 -0.82 -13.60 -0.90
N ASP A 127 -0.56 -14.83 -0.45
CA ASP A 127 -1.51 -15.64 0.31
C ASP A 127 -1.93 -14.95 1.62
N VAL A 128 -0.99 -14.30 2.30
CA VAL A 128 -1.27 -13.50 3.50
C VAL A 128 -2.08 -12.24 3.17
N VAL A 129 -1.81 -11.56 2.05
CA VAL A 129 -2.61 -10.40 1.61
C VAL A 129 -4.06 -10.82 1.38
N ILE A 130 -4.30 -11.96 0.73
CA ILE A 130 -5.64 -12.50 0.47
C ILE A 130 -6.35 -12.83 1.80
N GLU A 131 -5.68 -13.56 2.70
CA GLU A 131 -6.22 -13.92 4.02
C GLU A 131 -6.61 -12.69 4.84
N ILE A 132 -5.69 -11.73 4.99
CA ILE A 132 -5.93 -10.52 5.76
C ILE A 132 -7.00 -9.66 5.10
N SER A 133 -7.03 -9.58 3.78
CA SER A 133 -8.07 -8.87 3.06
C SER A 133 -9.46 -9.40 3.38
N GLN A 134 -9.63 -10.72 3.42
CA GLN A 134 -10.93 -11.30 3.75
C GLN A 134 -11.34 -10.89 5.16
N ARG A 135 -10.46 -11.08 6.15
CA ARG A 135 -10.74 -10.74 7.56
C ARG A 135 -11.07 -9.27 7.76
N ILE A 136 -10.35 -8.36 7.11
CA ILE A 136 -10.59 -6.93 7.23
C ILE A 136 -11.90 -6.54 6.56
N LYS A 137 -12.25 -7.11 5.40
CA LYS A 137 -13.54 -6.84 4.74
C LYS A 137 -14.72 -7.37 5.55
N ASP A 138 -14.56 -8.52 6.19
CA ASP A 138 -15.58 -9.10 7.07
C ASP A 138 -15.81 -8.22 8.31
N ALA A 139 -14.74 -7.64 8.88
CA ALA A 139 -14.84 -6.75 10.03
C ALA A 139 -15.34 -5.34 9.66
N PHE A 140 -14.83 -4.74 8.58
CA PHE A 140 -15.09 -3.37 8.14
C PHE A 140 -16.00 -3.32 6.91
N MET A 141 -17.23 -3.85 7.04
CA MET A 141 -18.13 -4.11 5.91
C MET A 141 -18.48 -2.87 5.06
N ASN A 142 -18.43 -1.67 5.65
CA ASN A 142 -18.81 -0.42 5.00
C ASN A 142 -17.62 0.37 4.40
N GLU A 143 -16.39 -0.14 4.53
CA GLU A 143 -15.19 0.55 4.07
C GLU A 143 -14.80 0.18 2.64
N GLN A 144 -14.33 1.18 1.89
CA GLN A 144 -13.78 0.99 0.55
C GLN A 144 -12.33 0.53 0.64
N ILE A 145 -12.13 -0.79 0.60
CA ILE A 145 -10.81 -1.42 0.76
C ILE A 145 -10.28 -1.91 -0.58
N ASP A 146 -9.12 -1.39 -0.99
CA ASP A 146 -8.36 -1.86 -2.15
C ASP A 146 -7.44 -3.01 -1.76
N THR A 147 -7.53 -4.14 -2.48
CA THR A 147 -6.68 -5.32 -2.26
C THR A 147 -5.74 -5.47 -3.44
N LEU A 148 -4.44 -5.23 -3.23
CA LEU A 148 -3.45 -5.13 -4.31
C LEU A 148 -2.39 -6.24 -4.23
N HIS A 149 -2.55 -7.27 -5.06
CA HIS A 149 -1.57 -8.33 -5.26
C HIS A 149 -1.53 -8.78 -6.73
N GLN A 150 -0.33 -9.13 -7.22
CA GLN A 150 -0.15 -9.56 -8.61
C GLN A 150 -0.72 -8.52 -9.60
N SER A 151 -1.64 -8.91 -10.49
CA SER A 151 -2.29 -8.07 -11.51
C SER A 151 -3.65 -7.49 -11.08
N SER A 152 -3.97 -7.47 -9.78
CA SER A 152 -5.20 -6.84 -9.30
C SER A 152 -5.15 -5.33 -9.52
N SER A 153 -6.21 -4.76 -10.09
CA SER A 153 -6.33 -3.31 -10.24
C SER A 153 -6.94 -2.66 -9.00
N GLN A 154 -6.51 -1.42 -8.72
CA GLN A 154 -7.15 -0.56 -7.74
C GLN A 154 -8.56 -0.22 -8.20
N LYS A 155 -9.54 -0.34 -7.30
CA LYS A 155 -10.96 -0.07 -7.58
C LYS A 155 -11.42 1.24 -6.96
N TYR A 156 -10.90 1.57 -5.78
CA TYR A 156 -11.25 2.78 -5.04
C TYR A 156 -10.11 3.80 -5.10
N LYS A 157 -10.10 4.77 -4.19
CA LYS A 157 -9.10 5.85 -4.16
C LYS A 157 -7.81 5.50 -3.41
N GLY A 158 -7.69 4.26 -2.90
CA GLY A 158 -6.50 3.85 -2.15
C GLY A 158 -6.36 4.49 -0.77
N HIS A 159 -7.48 4.84 -0.11
CA HIS A 159 -7.46 5.35 1.27
C HIS A 159 -7.27 4.25 2.30
N PHE A 160 -7.79 3.05 2.03
CA PHE A 160 -7.55 1.86 2.82
C PHE A 160 -7.10 0.72 1.90
N VAL A 161 -5.83 0.35 2.01
CA VAL A 161 -5.15 -0.57 1.09
C VAL A 161 -4.61 -1.77 1.84
N ILE A 162 -4.77 -2.95 1.27
CA ILE A 162 -4.13 -4.18 1.73
C ILE A 162 -3.34 -4.72 0.55
N ALA A 163 -2.02 -4.72 0.64
CA ALA A 163 -1.17 -4.90 -0.53
C ALA A 163 0.07 -5.73 -0.28
N THR A 164 0.64 -6.24 -1.37
CA THR A 164 2.02 -6.70 -1.34
C THR A 164 2.99 -5.52 -1.18
N VAL A 165 4.16 -5.76 -0.59
CA VAL A 165 5.23 -4.73 -0.49
C VAL A 165 5.58 -4.17 -1.87
N HIS A 166 5.59 -5.00 -2.91
CA HIS A 166 5.82 -4.58 -4.30
C HIS A 166 4.78 -3.57 -4.79
N GLN A 167 3.49 -3.79 -4.50
CA GLN A 167 2.42 -2.91 -4.95
C GLN A 167 2.42 -1.56 -4.23
N LEU A 168 3.04 -1.44 -3.04
CA LEU A 168 3.18 -0.15 -2.38
C LEU A 168 4.03 0.84 -3.19
N PHE A 169 4.99 0.37 -4.00
CA PHE A 169 5.82 1.26 -4.82
C PHE A 169 5.03 2.04 -5.87
N CYS A 170 3.78 1.64 -6.16
CA CYS A 170 2.86 2.36 -7.03
C CYS A 170 2.27 3.62 -6.35
N PHE A 171 2.33 3.72 -5.01
CA PHE A 171 1.87 4.88 -4.26
C PHE A 171 2.99 5.93 -4.16
N LYS A 172 2.62 7.21 -4.28
CA LYS A 172 3.53 8.36 -4.24
C LYS A 172 3.06 9.37 -3.19
N ASP A 173 4.03 9.95 -2.50
CA ASP A 173 3.84 11.06 -1.56
C ASP A 173 3.61 12.40 -2.29
#